data_AF-A0A6I0E0C7-F1
#
_entry.id   AF-A0A6I0E0C7-F1
#
_cell.length_a   1.000
_cell.length_b   1.000
_cell.length_c   1.000
_cell.angle_alpha   90.00
_cell.angle_beta   90.00
_cell.angle_gamma   90.00
#
_symmetry.space_group_name_H-M   'P 1'
#
loop_
_entity.id
_entity.type
_entity.pdbx_description
1 polymer ?
#
loop_
_entity_poly.entity_id
_entity_poly.type
_entity_poly.pdbx_seq_one_letter_code
_entity_poly.pdbx_strand_id
1 'polypeptide(L)'
;MPNIRDLKKDIKSMVKHFLDECYTQLTFSPHLNQENVLDIISDVLELEKEVIAKLAFKSRQRGVKTTVDYQSIANDFYNRIVELTERLNSLDY
;
A
#
# COMPACT_ATOMS: atom_id res chain seq x y z
N MET A 1 -6.33 -14.29 -16.66
CA MET A 1 -6.10 -14.34 -15.20
C MET A 1 -5.15 -13.21 -14.86
N PRO A 2 -5.45 -12.33 -13.90
CA PRO A 2 -4.51 -11.28 -13.53
C PRO A 2 -3.24 -11.98 -13.06
N ASN A 3 -2.16 -11.78 -13.81
CA ASN A 3 -0.91 -12.43 -13.48
C ASN A 3 -0.39 -11.76 -12.21
N ILE A 4 0.31 -12.48 -11.33
CA ILE A 4 0.90 -11.94 -10.09
C ILE A 4 1.73 -10.67 -10.38
N ARG A 5 2.31 -10.61 -11.59
CA ARG A 5 3.02 -9.44 -12.09
C ARG A 5 2.14 -8.20 -12.22
N ASP A 6 0.92 -8.36 -12.71
CA ASP A 6 -0.03 -7.26 -12.91
C ASP A 6 -0.48 -6.74 -11.54
N LEU A 7 -0.85 -7.64 -10.61
CA LEU A 7 -1.17 -7.26 -9.23
C LEU A 7 -0.03 -6.49 -8.54
N LYS A 8 1.23 -6.96 -8.70
CA LYS A 8 2.40 -6.23 -8.17
C LYS A 8 2.55 -4.84 -8.77
N LYS A 9 2.27 -4.70 -10.07
CA LYS A 9 2.34 -3.41 -10.75
C LYS A 9 1.25 -2.47 -10.23
N ASP A 10 0.04 -2.99 -10.03
CA ASP A 10 -1.09 -2.21 -9.53
C ASP A 10 -0.83 -1.72 -8.09
N ILE A 11 -0.34 -2.59 -7.20
CA ILE A 11 0.07 -2.23 -5.84
C ILE A 11 1.10 -1.09 -5.86
N LYS A 12 2.16 -1.24 -6.66
CA LYS A 12 3.21 -0.22 -6.78
C LYS A 12 2.69 1.10 -7.32
N SER A 13 1.80 1.05 -8.31
CA SER A 13 1.20 2.24 -8.88
C SER A 13 0.33 2.97 -7.86
N MET A 14 -0.45 2.22 -7.08
CA MET A 14 -1.33 2.77 -6.05
C MET A 14 -0.53 3.40 -4.91
N VAL A 15 0.48 2.69 -4.40
CA VAL A 15 1.40 3.22 -3.38
C VAL A 15 2.07 4.50 -3.86
N LYS A 16 2.55 4.52 -5.11
CA LYS A 16 3.14 5.73 -5.69
C LYS A 16 2.15 6.90 -5.70
N HIS A 17 0.94 6.70 -6.20
CA HIS A 17 -0.07 7.77 -6.24
C HIS A 17 -0.41 8.28 -4.84
N PHE A 18 -0.51 7.38 -3.86
CA PHE A 18 -0.76 7.77 -2.47
C PHE A 18 0.39 8.59 -1.88
N LEU A 19 1.64 8.21 -2.16
CA LEU A 19 2.81 8.98 -1.74
C LEU A 19 2.85 10.37 -2.40
N ASP A 20 2.50 10.47 -3.69
CA ASP A 20 2.42 11.74 -4.40
C ASP A 20 1.39 12.68 -3.72
N GLU A 21 0.27 12.15 -3.23
CA GLU A 21 -0.72 12.91 -2.44
C GLU A 21 -0.15 13.37 -1.09
N CYS A 22 0.52 12.48 -0.35
CA CYS A 22 1.16 12.84 0.92
C CYS A 22 2.21 13.94 0.75
N TYR A 23 3.03 13.86 -0.30
CA TYR A 23 4.02 14.90 -0.59
C TYR A 23 3.38 16.21 -1.03
N THR A 24 2.25 16.14 -1.75
CA THR A 24 1.45 17.32 -2.09
C THR A 24 0.96 18.01 -0.82
N GLN A 25 0.40 17.25 0.13
CA GLN A 25 -0.04 17.79 1.42
C GLN A 25 1.12 18.39 2.23
N LEU A 26 2.28 17.72 2.30
CA LEU A 26 3.47 18.28 2.96
C LEU A 26 3.97 19.58 2.32
N THR A 27 3.83 19.70 1.00
CA THR A 27 4.29 20.88 0.24
C THR A 27 3.36 22.07 0.44
N PHE A 28 2.04 21.85 0.43
CA PHE A 28 1.04 22.92 0.47
C PHE A 28 0.48 23.19 1.87
N SER A 29 0.67 22.28 2.83
CA SER A 29 0.27 22.41 4.24
C SER A 29 1.44 22.20 5.23
N PRO A 30 2.57 22.93 5.11
CA PRO A 30 3.81 22.63 5.83
C PRO A 30 3.77 22.92 7.35
N HIS A 31 2.71 23.51 7.89
CA HIS A 31 2.64 23.89 9.30
C HIS A 31 1.65 23.07 10.13
N LEU A 32 0.83 22.22 9.50
CA LEU A 32 -0.07 21.30 10.19
C LEU A 32 0.35 19.85 9.90
N ASN A 33 0.39 19.03 10.96
CA ASN A 33 0.39 17.57 10.86
C ASN A 33 1.54 16.92 10.08
N GLN A 34 2.68 17.61 9.88
CA GLN A 34 3.83 17.05 9.15
C GLN A 34 4.31 15.71 9.72
N GLU A 35 4.43 15.60 11.04
CA GLU A 35 4.81 14.34 11.70
C GLU A 35 3.81 13.22 11.38
N ASN A 36 2.51 13.51 11.46
CA ASN A 36 1.45 12.55 11.15
C ASN A 36 1.49 12.11 9.67
N VAL A 37 1.77 13.02 8.74
CA VAL A 37 1.90 12.66 7.31
C VAL A 37 3.14 11.82 7.06
N LEU A 38 4.26 12.10 7.75
CA LEU A 38 5.47 11.28 7.68
C LEU A 38 5.24 9.87 8.23
N ASP A 39 4.48 9.73 9.31
CA ASP A 39 4.07 8.43 9.86
C ASP A 39 3.21 7.65 8.85
N ILE A 40 2.25 8.32 8.20
CA ILE A 40 1.42 7.71 7.14
C ILE A 40 2.27 7.25 5.94
N ILE A 41 3.26 8.06 5.53
CA ILE A 41 4.22 7.68 4.48
C ILE A 41 4.99 6.41 4.89
N SER A 42 5.46 6.35 6.13
CA SER A 42 6.15 5.17 6.66
C SER A 42 5.27 3.93 6.62
N ASP A 43 4.02 4.05 7.08
CA ASP A 43 3.02 2.97 7.10
C ASP A 43 2.76 2.42 5.68
N VAL A 44 2.63 3.30 4.68
CA VAL A 44 2.44 2.90 3.27
C VAL A 44 3.65 2.17 2.70
N LEU A 45 4.86 2.64 3.00
CA LEU A 45 6.10 1.98 2.54
C LEU A 45 6.27 0.60 3.18
N GLU A 46 5.87 0.44 4.44
CA GLU A 46 5.87 -0.85 5.11
C GLU A 46 4.81 -1.78 4.50
N LEU A 47 3.60 -1.27 4.24
CA LEU A 47 2.54 -2.01 3.56
C LEU A 47 2.98 -2.53 2.19
N GLU A 48 3.65 -1.72 1.38
CA GLU A 48 4.18 -2.16 0.09
C GLU A 48 5.15 -3.33 0.27
N LYS A 49 6.11 -3.20 1.17
CA LYS A 49 7.12 -4.25 1.44
C LYS A 49 6.46 -5.54 1.89
N GLU A 50 5.52 -5.47 2.84
CA GLU A 50 4.79 -6.62 3.34
C GLU A 50 4.04 -7.36 2.22
N VAL A 51 3.27 -6.63 1.41
CA VAL A 51 2.43 -7.23 0.36
C VAL A 51 3.31 -7.82 -0.74
N ILE A 52 4.37 -7.12 -1.18
CA ILE A 52 5.31 -7.64 -2.16
C ILE A 52 6.02 -8.90 -1.63
N ALA A 53 6.38 -8.94 -0.35
CA ALA A 53 6.98 -10.10 0.30
C ALA A 53 6.00 -11.29 0.36
N LYS A 54 4.73 -11.07 0.74
CA LYS A 54 3.67 -12.09 0.72
C LYS A 54 3.50 -12.69 -0.68
N LEU A 55 3.48 -11.84 -1.71
CA LEU A 55 3.38 -12.24 -3.12
C LEU A 55 4.63 -12.99 -3.62
N ALA A 56 5.83 -12.67 -3.10
CA ALA A 56 7.09 -13.29 -3.50
C ALA A 56 7.43 -14.59 -2.75
N PHE A 57 7.11 -14.67 -1.46
CA PHE A 57 7.36 -15.86 -0.63
C PHE A 57 6.59 -17.07 -1.17
N LYS A 58 5.33 -16.84 -1.57
CA LYS A 58 4.45 -17.90 -2.07
C LYS A 58 4.81 -18.36 -3.49
N SER A 59 5.57 -17.58 -4.28
CA SER A 59 6.07 -18.03 -5.59
C SER A 59 7.25 -19.00 -5.49
N ARG A 60 7.89 -19.13 -4.32
CA ARG A 60 9.02 -20.06 -4.09
C ARG A 60 8.58 -21.46 -3.64
N GLN A 61 7.35 -21.64 -3.14
CA GLN A 61 6.78 -22.96 -2.83
C GLN A 61 6.27 -23.66 -4.11
N ARG A 62 7.17 -23.97 -5.03
CA ARG A 62 6.88 -24.88 -6.14
C ARG A 62 6.80 -26.31 -5.58
N GLY A 63 5.59 -26.85 -5.44
CA GLY A 63 5.38 -28.28 -5.16
C GLY A 63 4.25 -28.62 -4.19
N VAL A 64 3.87 -27.70 -3.31
CA VAL A 64 2.71 -27.88 -2.42
C VAL A 64 1.54 -27.08 -3.00
N LYS A 65 0.45 -27.77 -3.35
CA LYS A 65 -0.83 -27.15 -3.77
C LYS A 65 -1.44 -26.37 -2.60
N THR A 66 -0.83 -25.25 -2.24
CA THR A 66 -1.48 -24.22 -1.43
C THR A 66 -2.16 -23.32 -2.43
N THR A 67 -3.50 -23.36 -2.51
CA THR A 67 -4.27 -22.41 -3.31
C THR A 67 -4.01 -21.03 -2.74
N VAL A 68 -3.15 -20.25 -3.39
CA VAL A 68 -2.83 -18.90 -2.96
C VAL A 68 -4.04 -18.03 -3.24
N ASP A 69 -4.63 -17.49 -2.17
CA ASP A 69 -5.71 -16.53 -2.29
C ASP A 69 -5.13 -15.13 -2.57
N TYR A 70 -4.78 -14.90 -3.83
CA TYR A 70 -4.34 -13.58 -4.29
C TYR A 70 -5.43 -12.52 -4.12
N GLN A 71 -6.71 -12.94 -4.11
CA GLN A 71 -7.83 -12.03 -3.89
C GLN A 71 -7.83 -11.53 -2.45
N SER A 72 -7.62 -12.41 -1.47
CA SER A 72 -7.48 -12.02 -0.06
C SER A 72 -6.31 -11.04 0.15
N ILE A 73 -5.14 -11.31 -0.44
CA ILE A 73 -3.98 -10.39 -0.34
C ILE A 73 -4.30 -9.02 -0.94
N ALA A 74 -4.97 -9.00 -2.09
CA ALA A 74 -5.37 -7.76 -2.74
C ALA A 74 -6.40 -7.00 -1.90
N ASN A 75 -7.42 -7.68 -1.38
CA ASN A 75 -8.45 -7.09 -0.52
C ASN A 75 -7.82 -6.48 0.74
N ASP A 76 -6.91 -7.18 1.40
CA ASP A 76 -6.20 -6.68 2.59
C ASP A 76 -5.40 -5.41 2.26
N PHE A 77 -4.72 -5.39 1.11
CA PHE A 77 -3.99 -4.20 0.65
C PHE A 77 -4.93 -3.02 0.41
N TYR A 78 -6.03 -3.23 -0.32
CA TYR A 78 -6.97 -2.15 -0.63
C TYR A 78 -7.65 -1.60 0.63
N ASN A 79 -8.04 -2.48 1.56
CA ASN A 79 -8.63 -2.05 2.83
C ASN A 79 -7.67 -1.15 3.62
N ARG A 80 -6.39 -1.53 3.73
CA ARG A 80 -5.39 -0.71 4.41
C ARG A 80 -5.10 0.60 3.68
N ILE A 81 -5.10 0.62 2.35
CA ILE A 81 -4.97 1.88 1.59
C ILE A 81 -6.15 2.81 1.90
N VAL A 82 -7.37 2.29 1.95
CA VAL A 82 -8.56 3.09 2.31
C VAL A 82 -8.41 3.66 3.72
N GLU A 83 -8.01 2.86 4.71
CA GLU A 83 -7.76 3.32 6.08
C GLU A 83 -6.70 4.44 6.14
N LEU A 84 -5.61 4.30 5.37
CA LEU A 84 -4.56 5.31 5.29
C LEU A 84 -5.02 6.59 4.59
N THR A 85 -5.89 6.48 3.57
CA THR A 85 -6.53 7.63 2.92
C THR A 85 -7.48 8.37 3.87
N GLU A 86 -8.29 7.63 4.64
CA GLU A 86 -9.16 8.24 5.65
C GLU A 86 -8.36 8.96 6.74
N ARG A 87 -7.25 8.35 7.20
CA ARG A 87 -6.31 9.01 8.12
C ARG A 87 -5.73 10.28 7.52
N LEU A 88 -5.24 10.23 6.28
CA LEU A 88 -4.68 11.40 5.59
C LEU A 88 -5.69 12.55 5.48
N ASN A 89 -6.92 12.25 5.06
CA ASN A 89 -8.00 13.22 4.92
C ASN A 89 -8.45 13.80 6.26
N SER A 90 -8.36 13.03 7.35
CA SER A 90 -8.67 13.53 8.69
C SER A 90 -7.68 14.58 9.20
N LEU A 91 -6.50 14.71 8.57
CA LEU A 91 -5.50 15.73 8.91
C LEU A 91 -5.77 17.10 8.26
N ASP A 92 -6.66 17.17 7.26
CA ASP A 92 -7.05 18.41 6.58
C ASP A 92 -8.21 19.15 7.27
N TYR A 93 -8.85 18.55 8.29
CA TYR A 93 -10.01 19.10 9.01
C TYR A 93 -9.73 19.44 10.48
#